data_AF-A0AA95H6W9-F1
#
_entry.id   AF-A0AA95H6W9-F1
#
_cell.length_a   1.000
_cell.length_b   1.000
_cell.length_c   1.000
_cell.angle_alpha   90.00
_cell.angle_beta   90.00
_cell.angle_gamma   90.00
#
_symmetry.space_group_name_H-M   'P 1'
#
loop_
_entity.id
_entity.type
_entity.pdbx_description
1 polymer ?
#
loop_
_entity_poly.entity_id
_entity_poly.type
_entity_poly.pdbx_seq_one_letter_code
_entity_poly.pdbx_strand_id
1 'polypeptide(L)'
;MGYIRHHAIIVTSADQAALKRAHDKAFEIFKDIAPITPEAVNGYASFLIAPDGGKEGRERSEQGDAARDTFIAWLEQSRNEDGFTELDYVEVQFGDDEGVSLLLRAS
;
A
#
# COMPACT_ATOMS: atom_id res chain seq x y z
N MET A 1 25.02 4.03 12.81
CA MET A 1 24.44 4.28 11.47
C MET A 1 23.24 3.33 11.35
N GLY A 2 22.10 3.78 10.84
CA GLY A 2 20.87 2.97 10.79
C GLY A 2 20.51 2.68 9.34
N TYR A 3 20.07 1.45 9.08
CA TYR A 3 19.67 0.96 7.76
C TYR A 3 18.42 1.72 7.28
N ILE A 4 18.40 2.14 6.02
CA ILE A 4 17.27 2.80 5.40
C ILE A 4 16.66 1.83 4.39
N ARG A 5 15.32 1.81 4.32
CA ARG A 5 14.55 1.20 3.23
C ARG A 5 13.24 1.95 3.05
N HIS A 6 12.70 1.93 1.84
CA HIS A 6 11.41 2.54 1.52
C HIS A 6 10.36 1.46 1.29
N HIS A 7 9.18 1.59 1.89
CA HIS A 7 8.05 0.69 1.67
C HIS A 7 6.86 1.45 1.10
N ALA A 8 6.40 1.08 -0.08
CA ALA A 8 5.22 1.68 -0.69
C ALA A 8 4.16 0.63 -0.98
N ILE A 9 2.89 1.06 -0.98
CA ILE A 9 1.77 0.22 -1.38
C ILE A 9 1.07 0.87 -2.57
N ILE A 10 0.84 0.10 -3.63
CA ILE A 10 0.08 0.52 -4.81
C ILE A 10 -1.19 -0.31 -4.85
N VAL A 11 -2.34 0.34 -5.04
CA VAL A 11 -3.64 -0.31 -5.16
C VAL A 11 -4.27 0.08 -6.49
N THR A 12 -4.85 -0.90 -7.19
CA THR A 12 -5.47 -0.73 -8.51
C THR A 12 -6.80 -1.48 -8.55
N SER A 13 -7.80 -0.92 -9.25
CA SER A 13 -9.08 -1.60 -9.46
C SER A 13 -9.83 -0.98 -10.63
N ALA A 14 -10.67 -1.78 -11.29
CA ALA A 14 -11.68 -1.30 -12.22
C ALA A 14 -12.98 -0.88 -11.52
N ASP A 15 -13.23 -1.36 -10.29
CA ASP A 15 -14.37 -0.90 -9.48
C ASP A 15 -14.01 0.38 -8.73
N GLN A 16 -14.53 1.51 -9.23
CA GLN A 16 -14.27 2.83 -8.68
C GLN A 16 -14.80 3.01 -7.25
N ALA A 17 -15.88 2.30 -6.87
CA ALA A 17 -16.42 2.37 -5.53
C ALA A 17 -15.56 1.58 -4.54
N ALA A 18 -15.07 0.39 -4.93
CA ALA A 18 -14.12 -0.39 -4.15
C ALA A 18 -12.80 0.37 -3.97
N LEU A 19 -12.26 0.93 -5.05
CA LEU A 19 -11.04 1.73 -5.00
C LEU A 19 -11.19 2.94 -4.08
N LYS A 20 -12.33 3.64 -4.14
CA LYS A 20 -12.60 4.76 -3.25
C LYS A 20 -12.66 4.32 -1.78
N ARG A 21 -13.30 3.19 -1.45
CA ARG A 21 -13.32 2.66 -0.07
C ARG A 21 -11.92 2.34 0.43
N ALA A 22 -11.08 1.74 -0.43
CA ALA A 22 -9.68 1.47 -0.11
C ALA A 22 -8.87 2.75 0.10
N HIS A 23 -9.08 3.76 -0.74
CA HIS A 23 -8.45 5.07 -0.60
C HIS A 23 -8.85 5.79 0.69
N ASP A 24 -10.16 5.86 0.97
CA ASP A 24 -10.68 6.46 2.22
C ASP A 24 -10.08 5.72 3.44
N LYS A 25 -9.99 4.39 3.38
CA LYS A 25 -9.40 3.60 4.48
C LYS A 25 -7.90 3.85 4.65
N ALA A 26 -7.15 3.93 3.55
CA ALA A 26 -5.75 4.30 3.59
C ALA A 26 -5.57 5.72 4.18
N PHE A 27 -6.42 6.68 3.81
CA PHE A 27 -6.35 8.03 4.35
C PHE A 27 -6.63 8.07 5.86
N GLU A 28 -7.54 7.25 6.37
CA GLU A 28 -7.78 7.12 7.81
C GLU A 28 -6.52 6.69 8.58
N ILE A 29 -5.73 5.77 8.00
CA ILE A 29 -4.56 5.15 8.63
C ILE A 29 -3.33 6.05 8.49
N PHE A 30 -3.02 6.50 7.27
CA PHE A 30 -1.76 7.19 6.94
C PHE A 30 -1.86 8.72 6.96
N LYS A 31 -3.07 9.29 7.02
CA LYS A 31 -3.40 10.73 7.04
C LYS A 31 -3.03 11.54 5.80
N ASP A 32 -1.99 11.17 5.07
CA ASP A 32 -1.56 11.83 3.85
C ASP A 32 -1.14 10.77 2.83
N ILE A 33 -1.93 10.61 1.77
CA ILE A 33 -1.72 9.62 0.70
C ILE A 33 -1.95 10.28 -0.65
N ALA A 34 -1.40 9.68 -1.71
CA ALA A 34 -1.61 10.20 -3.05
C ALA A 34 -3.11 10.16 -3.41
N PRO A 35 -3.61 11.14 -4.18
CA PRO A 35 -4.95 11.07 -4.75
C PRO A 35 -5.05 9.86 -5.69
N ILE A 36 -6.28 9.40 -5.92
CA ILE A 36 -6.55 8.40 -6.97
C ILE A 36 -6.15 9.00 -8.31
N THR A 37 -5.25 8.31 -9.00
CA THR A 37 -4.91 8.57 -10.39
C THR A 37 -6.03 8.00 -11.26
N PRO A 38 -6.68 8.82 -12.10
CA PRO A 38 -7.81 8.39 -12.91
C PRO A 38 -7.41 7.34 -13.95
N GLU A 39 -8.41 6.65 -14.49
CA GLU A 39 -8.21 5.62 -15.49
C GLU A 39 -7.47 6.12 -16.74
N ALA A 40 -6.45 5.37 -17.16
CA ALA A 40 -5.73 5.62 -18.40
C ALA A 40 -6.26 4.74 -19.54
N VAL A 41 -6.47 3.45 -19.27
CA VAL A 41 -6.93 2.43 -20.22
C VAL A 41 -7.69 1.34 -19.46
N ASN A 42 -8.72 0.75 -20.08
CA ASN A 42 -9.50 -0.40 -19.57
C ASN A 42 -10.25 -0.18 -18.23
N GLY A 43 -10.48 1.07 -17.83
CA GLY A 43 -11.30 1.38 -16.64
C GLY A 43 -10.57 1.23 -15.30
N TYR A 44 -9.28 0.91 -15.29
CA TYR A 44 -8.50 0.75 -14.08
C TYR A 44 -7.94 2.08 -13.59
N ALA A 45 -8.23 2.41 -12.34
CA ALA A 45 -7.64 3.53 -11.62
C ALA A 45 -6.76 3.01 -10.48
N SER A 46 -5.82 3.84 -10.02
CA SER A 46 -4.86 3.43 -8.98
C SER A 46 -4.56 4.55 -8.00
N PHE A 47 -4.14 4.19 -6.78
CA PHE A 47 -3.52 5.14 -5.86
C PHE A 47 -2.28 4.54 -5.20
N LEU A 48 -1.49 5.41 -4.57
CA LEU A 48 -0.23 5.09 -3.93
C LEU A 48 -0.25 5.55 -2.48
N ILE A 49 0.16 4.66 -1.58
CA ILE A 49 0.67 5.03 -0.26
C ILE A 49 2.18 5.20 -0.42
N ALA A 50 2.63 6.45 -0.31
CA ALA A 50 4.03 6.79 -0.48
C ALA A 50 4.89 6.17 0.64
N PRO A 51 6.21 6.01 0.42
CA PRO A 51 7.08 5.50 1.45
C PRO A 51 7.02 6.29 2.74
N ASP A 52 6.73 5.59 3.83
CA ASP A 52 6.87 6.04 5.21
C ASP A 52 8.30 5.83 5.76
N GLY A 53 9.20 5.36 4.89
CA GLY A 53 10.57 4.92 5.20
C GLY A 53 11.40 5.92 5.98
N GLY A 54 11.75 5.53 7.21
CA GLY A 54 12.76 6.17 8.06
C GLY A 54 13.95 5.23 8.27
N LYS A 55 14.89 5.63 9.13
CA LYS A 55 15.92 4.69 9.62
C LYS A 55 15.25 3.60 10.44
N GLU A 56 15.48 2.35 10.07
CA GLU A 56 14.97 1.15 10.75
C GLU A 56 15.44 1.09 12.21
N GLY A 57 14.66 0.38 13.04
CA GLY A 57 14.91 0.25 14.48
C GLY A 57 14.59 1.52 15.28
N ARG A 58 13.72 2.37 14.74
CA ARG A 58 13.15 3.53 15.43
C ARG A 58 11.64 3.37 15.53
N GLU A 59 11.04 3.96 16.56
CA GLU A 59 9.59 3.92 16.81
C GLU A 59 8.73 4.29 15.59
N ARG A 60 9.18 5.28 14.79
CA ARG A 60 8.47 5.66 13.54
C ARG A 60 8.48 4.57 12.47
N SER A 61 9.50 3.72 12.43
CA SER A 61 9.58 2.57 11.53
C SER A 61 8.54 1.53 11.92
N GLU A 62 8.46 1.22 13.21
CA GLU A 62 7.49 0.26 13.76
C GLU A 62 6.04 0.74 13.57
N GLN A 63 5.79 2.05 13.71
CA GLN A 63 4.49 2.65 13.42
C GLN A 63 4.10 2.51 11.95
N GLY A 64 5.06 2.69 11.03
CA GLY A 64 4.86 2.47 9.60
C GLY A 64 4.51 1.02 9.30
N ASP A 65 5.31 0.08 9.83
CA ASP A 65 5.06 -1.36 9.67
C ASP A 65 3.66 -1.75 10.16
N ALA A 66 3.28 -1.29 11.36
CA ALA A 66 1.96 -1.56 11.92
C ALA A 66 0.81 -0.95 11.09
N ALA A 67 1.01 0.24 10.52
CA ALA A 67 0.05 0.89 9.65
C ALA A 67 -0.15 0.12 8.33
N ARG A 68 0.95 -0.32 7.70
CA ARG A 68 0.92 -1.15 6.49
C ARG A 68 0.26 -2.50 6.75
N ASP A 69 0.61 -3.17 7.85
CA ASP A 69 -0.04 -4.41 8.28
C ASP A 69 -1.54 -4.24 8.50
N THR A 70 -1.95 -3.15 9.15
CA THR A 70 -3.37 -2.85 9.38
C THR A 70 -4.13 -2.65 8.07
N PHE A 71 -3.53 -1.90 7.13
CA PHE A 71 -4.18 -1.63 5.85
C PHE A 71 -4.26 -2.89 4.97
N ILE A 72 -3.18 -3.67 4.89
CA ILE A 72 -3.15 -4.91 4.12
C ILE A 72 -4.11 -5.94 4.71
N ALA A 73 -4.16 -6.09 6.03
CA ALA A 73 -5.16 -6.96 6.67
C ALA A 73 -6.60 -6.54 6.32
N TRP A 74 -6.88 -5.24 6.20
CA TRP A 74 -8.18 -4.76 5.75
C TRP A 74 -8.47 -5.08 4.28
N LEU A 75 -7.46 -4.95 3.40
CA LEU A 75 -7.59 -5.37 1.99
C LEU A 75 -7.89 -6.87 1.89
N GLU A 76 -7.19 -7.70 2.66
CA GLU A 76 -7.42 -9.14 2.68
C GLU A 76 -8.80 -9.51 3.24
N GLN A 77 -9.32 -8.77 4.23
CA GLN A 77 -10.70 -8.94 4.74
C GLN A 77 -11.78 -8.53 3.73
N SER A 78 -11.44 -7.74 2.71
CA SER A 78 -12.37 -7.35 1.65
C SER A 78 -12.64 -8.47 0.64
N ARG A 79 -11.84 -9.55 0.68
CA ARG A 79 -12.05 -10.73 -0.16
C ARG A 79 -13.31 -11.48 0.28
N ASN A 80 -14.04 -12.00 -0.70
CA ASN A 80 -15.18 -12.88 -0.44
C ASN A 80 -14.71 -14.29 -0.04
N GLU A 81 -15.66 -15.19 0.24
CA GLU A 81 -15.38 -16.58 0.65
C GLU A 81 -14.55 -17.38 -0.38
N ASP A 82 -14.62 -16.99 -1.66
CA ASP A 82 -13.87 -17.60 -2.76
C ASP A 82 -12.47 -16.97 -2.94
N GLY A 83 -12.08 -16.01 -2.09
CA GLY A 83 -10.81 -15.29 -2.16
C GLY A 83 -10.76 -14.19 -3.22
N PHE A 84 -11.88 -13.93 -3.90
CA PHE A 84 -11.98 -12.89 -4.93
C PHE A 84 -12.18 -11.51 -4.28
N THR A 85 -11.49 -10.53 -4.82
CA THR A 85 -11.69 -9.11 -4.54
C THR A 85 -11.57 -8.33 -5.84
N GLU A 86 -12.19 -7.15 -5.88
CA GLU A 86 -12.07 -6.21 -6.99
C GLU A 86 -10.78 -5.37 -6.89
N LEU A 87 -10.03 -5.52 -5.79
CA LEU A 87 -8.83 -4.73 -5.47
C LEU A 87 -7.56 -5.54 -5.70
N ASP A 88 -6.73 -5.09 -6.63
CA ASP A 88 -5.35 -5.57 -6.78
C ASP A 88 -4.39 -4.66 -6.01
N TYR A 89 -3.39 -5.21 -5.34
CA TYR A 89 -2.34 -4.42 -4.69
C TYR A 89 -0.96 -5.08 -4.72
N VAL A 90 0.06 -4.24 -4.52
CA VAL A 90 1.43 -4.67 -4.24
C VAL A 90 2.04 -3.83 -3.13
N GLU A 91 2.80 -4.46 -2.24
CA GLU A 91 3.72 -3.81 -1.31
C GLU A 91 5.16 -4.00 -1.82
N VAL A 92 5.88 -2.91 -2.01
CA VAL A 92 7.24 -2.91 -2.56
C VAL A 92 8.24 -2.27 -1.61
N GLN A 93 9.42 -2.88 -1.51
CA GLN A 93 10.60 -2.31 -0.88
C GLN A 93 11.57 -1.81 -1.94
N PHE A 94 12.17 -0.63 -1.76
CA PHE A 94 13.24 -0.15 -2.63
C PHE A 94 14.17 0.86 -1.93
N GLY A 95 15.28 1.18 -2.58
CA GLY A 95 16.20 2.23 -2.15
C GLY A 95 16.90 1.95 -0.83
N ASP A 96 17.13 0.67 -0.52
CA ASP A 96 17.86 0.29 0.67
C ASP A 96 19.38 0.46 0.53
N ASP A 97 20.11 0.36 1.65
CA ASP A 97 21.57 0.54 1.68
C ASP A 97 22.33 -0.54 0.88
N GLU A 98 21.69 -1.66 0.55
CA GLU A 98 22.26 -2.76 -0.24
C GLU A 98 21.89 -2.68 -1.73
N GLY A 99 21.07 -1.68 -2.12
CA GLY A 99 20.57 -1.51 -3.49
C GLY A 99 19.57 -2.58 -3.92
N VAL A 100 18.94 -3.27 -2.98
CA VAL A 100 17.96 -4.34 -3.24
C VAL A 100 16.55 -3.74 -3.30
N SER A 101 15.74 -4.28 -4.20
CA SER A 101 14.30 -3.98 -4.29
C SER A 101 13.52 -5.27 -4.26
N LEU A 102 12.43 -5.30 -3.49
CA LEU A 102 11.66 -6.50 -3.20
C LEU A 102 10.17 -6.26 -3.44
N LEU A 103 9.49 -7.29 -3.90
CA LEU A 103 8.04 -7.42 -3.79
C LEU A 103 7.74 -8.16 -2.49
N LEU A 104 7.10 -7.49 -1.53
CA LEU A 104 6.88 -8.03 -0.19
C LEU A 104 5.55 -8.78 -0.10
N ARG A 105 4.47 -8.18 -0.64
CA ARG A 105 3.11 -8.72 -0.62
C ARG A 105 2.40 -8.34 -1.91
N ALA A 106 1.51 -9.21 -2.39
CA ALA A 106 0.70 -8.98 -3.58
C ALA A 106 -0.60 -9.78 -3.50
N SER A 107 -1.67 -9.25 -4.11
CA SER A 107 -3.02 -9.83 -4.11
C SER A 107 -3.31 -10.80 -5.24
#